data_AF-A0A2V2AR80-F1
#
_entry.id   AF-A0A2V2AR80-F1
#
_cell.length_a   1.000
_cell.length_b   1.000
_cell.length_c   1.000
_cell.angle_alpha   90.00
_cell.angle_beta   90.00
_cell.angle_gamma   90.00
#
_symmetry.space_group_name_H-M   'P 1'
#
loop_
_entity.id
_entity.type
_entity.pdbx_description
1 polymer ?
#
loop_
_entity_poly.entity_id
_entity_poly.type
_entity_poly.pdbx_seq_one_letter_code
_entity_poly.pdbx_strand_id
1 'polypeptide(L)'
;MSASLATRRFVAAFLAAGALVGAAALPASADDHRRDHRAPQSSIVISDVQYGTAGRDRSDRALNREWVEVKNTGRKSVNLRGFTLTDRQGNRYRFADFRLDGRSSVKVHTGQGRDTRHDVYQDRRHQIWDERDTATLRDNRGNVIDTDSWNGRRHHRNG
;
A
#
# COMPACT_ATOMS: atom_id res chain seq x y z
N MET A 1 2.93 66.82 42.62
CA MET A 1 3.19 67.19 41.22
C MET A 1 2.72 66.05 40.32
N SER A 2 2.04 66.39 39.22
CA SER A 2 1.40 65.52 38.20
C SER A 2 0.16 64.74 38.70
N ALA A 3 -1.11 65.07 38.41
CA ALA A 3 -1.79 65.53 37.18
C ALA A 3 -1.67 64.46 36.06
N SER A 4 -2.72 63.91 35.43
CA SER A 4 -4.04 64.45 35.10
C SER A 4 -4.97 63.35 34.53
N LEU A 5 -6.28 63.51 34.81
CA LEU A 5 -7.46 63.47 33.89
C LEU A 5 -7.64 62.24 32.95
N ALA A 6 -8.82 61.67 32.70
CA ALA A 6 -10.12 62.30 32.54
C ALA A 6 -11.28 61.30 32.60
N THR A 7 -12.38 61.78 33.17
CA THR A 7 -13.76 61.31 33.12
C THR A 7 -14.25 60.98 31.71
N ARG A 8 -15.05 59.91 31.55
CA ARG A 8 -16.24 59.97 30.69
C ARG A 8 -17.33 58.99 31.15
N ARG A 9 -18.47 59.61 31.48
CA ARG A 9 -19.79 59.03 31.77
C ARG A 9 -20.33 58.32 30.51
N PHE A 10 -21.21 57.32 30.66
CA PHE A 10 -22.65 57.41 30.38
C PHE A 10 -23.36 56.10 30.75
N VAL A 11 -24.50 56.24 31.42
CA VAL A 11 -25.44 55.21 31.88
C VAL A 11 -26.32 54.75 30.73
N ALA A 12 -26.66 53.46 30.65
CA ALA A 12 -28.00 53.00 30.26
C ALA A 12 -28.19 51.51 30.59
N ALA A 13 -29.13 51.23 31.49
CA ALA A 13 -29.63 49.90 31.76
C ALA A 13 -30.81 49.59 30.82
N PHE A 14 -30.87 48.36 30.31
CA PHE A 14 -32.13 47.73 29.88
C PHE A 14 -32.17 46.30 30.42
N LEU A 15 -33.19 46.03 31.23
CA LEU A 15 -33.62 44.69 31.64
C LEU A 15 -34.52 44.12 30.54
N ALA A 16 -34.25 42.90 30.08
CA ALA A 16 -35.26 42.05 29.45
C ALA A 16 -34.90 40.57 29.67
N ALA A 17 -35.83 39.84 30.28
CA ALA A 17 -35.77 38.42 30.57
C ALA A 17 -35.92 37.56 29.31
N GLY A 18 -35.26 36.39 29.29
CA GLY A 18 -35.47 35.36 28.28
C GLY A 18 -34.67 34.10 28.59
N ALA A 19 -35.32 33.10 29.20
CA ALA A 19 -34.77 31.75 29.32
C ALA A 19 -35.01 30.99 28.01
N LEU A 20 -33.94 30.50 27.38
CA LEU A 20 -34.03 29.49 26.32
C LEU A 20 -33.17 28.29 26.71
N VAL A 21 -33.87 27.24 27.18
CA VAL A 21 -33.36 25.88 27.21
C VAL A 21 -33.30 25.39 25.76
N GLY A 22 -32.09 25.21 25.24
CA GLY A 22 -31.84 24.59 23.96
C GLY A 22 -30.72 23.59 24.09
N ALA A 23 -31.01 22.39 24.60
CA ALA A 23 -30.07 21.27 24.52
C ALA A 23 -29.97 20.85 23.04
N ALA A 24 -28.94 21.31 22.36
CA ALA A 24 -28.60 20.78 21.04
C ALA A 24 -28.19 19.32 21.21
N ALA A 25 -29.05 18.39 20.79
CA ALA A 25 -28.64 17.01 20.58
C ALA A 25 -27.63 17.00 19.43
N LEU A 26 -26.35 16.82 19.77
CA LEU A 26 -25.31 16.59 18.77
C LEU A 26 -25.63 15.27 18.05
N PRO A 27 -25.55 15.20 16.71
CA PRO A 27 -25.51 13.91 16.04
C PRO A 27 -24.23 13.19 16.46
N ALA A 28 -24.37 12.10 17.21
CA ALA A 28 -23.31 11.13 17.39
C ALA A 28 -23.14 10.37 16.07
N SER A 29 -22.30 10.91 15.17
CA SER A 29 -21.76 10.12 14.06
C SER A 29 -20.71 9.17 14.63
N ALA A 30 -21.16 8.02 15.10
CA ALA A 30 -20.36 6.82 15.16
C ALA A 30 -20.46 6.09 13.80
N ASP A 31 -19.42 5.33 13.48
CA ASP A 31 -19.12 4.66 12.21
C ASP A 31 -18.66 5.60 11.09
N ASP A 32 -17.49 5.44 10.47
CA ASP A 32 -16.61 4.27 10.39
C ASP A 32 -15.15 4.76 10.25
N HIS A 33 -14.24 3.88 10.58
CA HIS A 33 -12.82 4.08 10.80
C HIS A 33 -12.09 5.02 9.84
N ARG A 34 -11.49 6.05 10.45
CA ARG A 34 -10.18 6.65 10.12
C ARG A 34 -9.39 5.87 9.05
N ARG A 35 -9.39 6.35 7.80
CA ARG A 35 -8.21 6.19 6.91
C ARG A 35 -8.16 7.08 5.66
N ASP A 36 -8.82 8.22 5.60
CA ASP A 36 -8.75 9.08 4.40
C ASP A 36 -7.73 10.21 4.49
N HIS A 37 -6.51 9.93 4.95
CA HIS A 37 -5.35 10.80 4.74
C HIS A 37 -4.16 9.97 4.24
N ARG A 38 -4.28 9.40 3.05
CA ARG A 38 -3.14 8.88 2.29
C ARG A 38 -3.30 9.30 0.85
N ALA A 39 -2.25 9.91 0.27
CA ALA A 39 -2.13 10.09 -1.18
C ALA A 39 -2.63 8.80 -1.88
N PRO A 40 -3.35 8.89 -3.02
CA PRO A 40 -4.05 7.74 -3.60
C PRO A 40 -3.10 6.54 -3.65
N GLN A 41 -3.30 5.61 -2.72
CA GLN A 41 -2.52 4.40 -2.65
C GLN A 41 -2.89 3.63 -3.92
N SER A 42 -1.89 3.26 -4.71
CA SER A 42 -2.11 2.36 -5.84
C SER A 42 -2.90 1.14 -5.34
N SER A 43 -3.85 0.67 -6.12
CA SER A 43 -4.59 -0.55 -5.78
C SER A 43 -3.73 -1.81 -5.94
N ILE A 44 -2.52 -1.67 -6.50
CA ILE A 44 -1.55 -2.75 -6.70
C ILE A 44 -0.65 -2.86 -5.48
N VAL A 45 -0.57 -4.06 -4.92
CA VAL A 45 0.22 -4.37 -3.72
C VAL A 45 1.01 -5.65 -3.91
N ILE A 46 2.05 -5.83 -3.11
CA ILE A 46 2.66 -7.14 -2.87
C ILE A 46 1.83 -7.81 -1.77
N SER A 47 1.14 -8.90 -2.10
CA SER A 47 0.23 -9.59 -1.17
C SER A 47 0.89 -10.74 -0.43
N ASP A 48 1.86 -11.39 -1.06
CA ASP A 48 2.45 -12.61 -0.53
C ASP A 48 3.81 -12.88 -1.16
N VAL A 49 4.67 -13.58 -0.43
CA VAL A 49 6.01 -13.96 -0.88
C VAL A 49 6.32 -15.38 -0.40
N GLN A 50 6.73 -16.21 -1.34
CA GLN A 50 7.33 -17.49 -1.05
C GLN A 50 8.80 -17.46 -1.46
N TYR A 51 9.68 -17.60 -0.47
CA TYR A 51 11.12 -17.69 -0.65
C TYR A 51 11.65 -19.04 -0.18
N GLY A 52 12.89 -19.33 -0.53
CA GLY A 52 13.63 -20.50 -0.03
C GLY A 52 13.17 -21.83 -0.64
N THR A 53 13.93 -22.31 -1.61
CA THR A 53 13.89 -23.73 -2.00
C THR A 53 14.96 -24.46 -1.20
N ALA A 54 14.57 -25.25 -0.20
CA ALA A 54 15.54 -26.06 0.53
C ALA A 54 16.17 -27.07 -0.43
N GLY A 55 17.49 -27.00 -0.62
CA GLY A 55 18.27 -28.01 -1.35
C GLY A 55 19.18 -27.48 -2.46
N ARG A 56 20.01 -28.37 -3.00
CA ARG A 56 20.90 -28.12 -4.15
C ARG A 56 20.18 -28.20 -5.50
N ASP A 57 18.88 -28.50 -5.51
CA ASP A 57 18.11 -28.60 -6.75
C ASP A 57 17.93 -27.22 -7.38
N ARG A 58 18.37 -27.09 -8.63
CA ARG A 58 18.27 -25.88 -9.45
C ARG A 58 17.35 -26.10 -10.66
N SER A 59 16.51 -27.14 -10.63
CA SER A 59 15.47 -27.35 -11.65
C SER A 59 14.48 -26.19 -11.69
N ASP A 60 13.84 -25.95 -12.85
CA ASP A 60 12.80 -24.93 -12.97
C ASP A 60 11.64 -25.20 -11.99
N ARG A 61 11.33 -26.46 -11.73
CA ARG A 61 10.34 -26.84 -10.71
C ARG A 61 10.74 -26.35 -9.32
N ALA A 62 12.01 -26.47 -8.94
CA ALA A 62 12.49 -25.95 -7.67
C ALA A 62 12.38 -24.42 -7.66
N LEU A 63 12.97 -23.74 -8.65
CA LEU A 63 13.00 -22.28 -8.76
C LEU A 63 11.60 -21.66 -8.81
N ASN A 64 10.62 -22.33 -9.41
CA ASN A 64 9.23 -21.85 -9.48
C ASN A 64 8.46 -22.00 -8.16
N ARG A 65 9.03 -22.64 -7.13
CA ARG A 65 8.47 -22.55 -5.76
C ARG A 65 8.78 -21.21 -5.11
N GLU A 66 9.72 -20.45 -5.67
CA GLU A 66 10.08 -19.11 -5.24
C GLU A 66 9.30 -18.10 -6.09
N TRP A 67 8.51 -17.24 -5.44
CA TRP A 67 7.67 -16.28 -6.12
C TRP A 67 7.26 -15.11 -5.23
N VAL A 68 6.90 -14.01 -5.88
CA VAL A 68 6.22 -12.86 -5.25
C VAL A 68 4.85 -12.70 -5.90
N GLU A 69 3.81 -12.56 -5.10
CA GLU A 69 2.45 -12.31 -5.57
C GLU A 69 2.16 -10.81 -5.60
N VAL A 70 1.73 -10.34 -6.77
CA VAL A 70 1.25 -8.99 -7.00
C VAL A 70 -0.27 -9.04 -7.14
N LYS A 71 -0.99 -8.32 -6.27
CA LYS A 71 -2.45 -8.29 -6.20
C LYS A 71 -3.00 -6.93 -6.55
N ASN A 72 -4.07 -6.91 -7.33
CA ASN A 72 -4.90 -5.74 -7.53
C ASN A 72 -6.09 -5.78 -6.56
N THR A 73 -6.00 -4.99 -5.49
CA THR A 73 -7.08 -4.86 -4.49
C THR A 73 -8.26 -4.03 -5.01
N GLY A 74 -8.07 -3.31 -6.12
CA GLY A 74 -9.10 -2.48 -6.74
C GLY A 74 -10.12 -3.29 -7.52
N ARG A 75 -11.21 -2.64 -7.94
CA ARG A 75 -12.26 -3.25 -8.76
C ARG A 75 -11.98 -3.17 -10.27
N LYS A 76 -11.11 -2.26 -10.69
CA LYS A 76 -10.78 -2.03 -12.10
C LYS A 76 -9.48 -2.73 -12.47
N SER A 77 -9.40 -3.25 -13.68
CA SER A 77 -8.16 -3.80 -14.24
C SER A 77 -7.08 -2.72 -14.38
N VAL A 78 -5.82 -3.08 -14.16
CA VAL A 78 -4.64 -2.20 -14.30
C VAL A 78 -3.68 -2.83 -15.31
N ASN A 79 -3.12 -2.02 -16.21
CA ASN A 79 -2.02 -2.45 -17.07
C ASN A 79 -0.69 -2.25 -16.31
N LEU A 80 0.01 -3.34 -16.03
CA LEU A 80 1.30 -3.35 -15.35
C LEU A 80 2.48 -3.15 -16.31
N ARG A 81 2.25 -2.86 -17.59
CA ARG A 81 3.31 -2.64 -18.57
C ARG A 81 4.37 -1.67 -18.06
N GLY A 82 5.59 -2.17 -17.98
CA GLY A 82 6.76 -1.43 -17.53
C GLY A 82 6.91 -1.30 -16.02
N PHE A 83 5.99 -1.82 -15.21
CA PHE A 83 6.18 -1.96 -13.77
C PHE A 83 7.36 -2.89 -13.50
N THR A 84 8.03 -2.68 -12.38
CA THR A 84 9.21 -3.48 -12.02
C THR A 84 9.11 -4.00 -10.61
N LEU A 85 9.48 -5.27 -10.43
CA LEU A 85 9.74 -5.87 -9.13
C LEU A 85 11.25 -5.98 -8.95
N THR A 86 11.79 -5.51 -7.82
CA THR A 86 13.25 -5.52 -7.55
C THR A 86 13.54 -6.03 -6.13
N ASP A 87 14.56 -6.88 -5.99
CA ASP A 87 15.09 -7.31 -4.67
C ASP A 87 16.13 -6.33 -4.11
N ARG A 88 16.74 -6.64 -2.95
CA ARG A 88 17.81 -5.80 -2.39
C ARG A 88 19.11 -5.82 -3.19
N GLN A 89 19.39 -6.91 -3.88
CA GLN A 89 20.60 -7.14 -4.65
C GLN A 89 20.53 -6.47 -6.04
N GLY A 90 19.36 -5.93 -6.41
CA GLY A 90 19.11 -5.23 -7.67
C GLY A 90 18.62 -6.13 -8.80
N ASN A 91 18.32 -7.42 -8.53
CA ASN A 91 17.65 -8.26 -9.51
C ASN A 91 16.29 -7.68 -9.82
N ARG A 92 16.02 -7.45 -11.11
CA ARG A 92 14.82 -6.80 -11.58
C ARG A 92 14.03 -7.72 -12.50
N TYR A 93 12.73 -7.79 -12.27
CA TYR A 93 11.74 -8.26 -13.24
C TYR A 93 10.95 -7.07 -13.75
N ARG A 94 10.63 -7.05 -15.06
CA ARG A 94 9.82 -6.01 -15.68
C ARG A 94 8.64 -6.64 -16.39
N PHE A 95 7.43 -6.24 -16.01
CA PHE A 95 6.22 -6.67 -16.70
C PHE A 95 6.22 -6.12 -18.13
N ALA A 96 6.05 -7.02 -19.12
CA ALA A 96 5.99 -6.67 -20.54
C ALA A 96 4.65 -5.99 -20.88
N ASP A 97 3.67 -6.70 -21.45
CA ASP A 97 2.30 -6.22 -21.60
C ASP A 97 1.36 -7.12 -20.80
N PHE A 98 1.21 -6.79 -19.51
CA PHE A 98 0.44 -7.60 -18.58
C PHE A 98 -0.71 -6.80 -18.00
N ARG A 99 -1.93 -7.29 -18.18
CA ARG A 99 -3.13 -6.70 -17.59
C ARG A 99 -3.57 -7.52 -16.39
N LEU A 100 -3.60 -6.89 -15.22
CA LEU A 100 -4.08 -7.49 -13.99
C LEU A 100 -5.51 -7.03 -13.71
N ASP A 101 -6.44 -7.96 -13.75
CA ASP A 101 -7.86 -7.68 -13.51
C ASP A 101 -8.11 -7.22 -12.07
N GLY A 102 -9.25 -6.56 -11.85
CA GLY A 102 -9.65 -6.12 -10.52
C GLY A 102 -9.88 -7.34 -9.62
N ARG A 103 -9.45 -7.25 -8.35
CA ARG A 103 -9.54 -8.33 -7.36
C ARG A 103 -8.76 -9.60 -7.72
N SER A 104 -7.87 -9.54 -8.71
CA SER A 104 -7.01 -10.68 -9.12
C SER A 104 -5.57 -10.51 -8.65
N SER A 105 -4.81 -11.60 -8.72
CA SER A 105 -3.37 -11.63 -8.49
C SER A 105 -2.61 -12.34 -9.60
N VAL A 106 -1.30 -12.05 -9.67
CA VAL A 106 -0.32 -12.74 -10.50
C VAL A 106 0.90 -13.08 -9.64
N LYS A 107 1.44 -14.28 -9.80
CA LYS A 107 2.69 -14.72 -9.20
C LYS A 107 3.84 -14.53 -10.18
N VAL A 108 4.90 -13.90 -9.70
CA VAL A 108 6.15 -13.73 -10.44
C VAL A 108 7.14 -14.77 -9.93
N HIS A 109 7.29 -15.86 -10.67
CA HIS A 109 8.17 -16.98 -10.35
C HIS A 109 9.62 -16.69 -10.75
N THR A 110 10.58 -17.18 -9.96
CA THR A 110 12.00 -16.95 -10.24
C THR A 110 12.51 -17.74 -11.45
N GLY A 111 12.06 -18.98 -11.63
CA GLY A 111 12.56 -19.89 -12.69
C GLY A 111 12.01 -19.61 -14.09
N GLN A 112 12.16 -20.60 -14.98
CA GLN A 112 11.57 -20.58 -16.32
C GLN A 112 10.18 -21.22 -16.33
N GLY A 113 9.32 -20.75 -17.23
CA GLY A 113 7.99 -21.30 -17.43
C GLY A 113 7.27 -20.62 -18.58
N ARG A 114 5.98 -20.92 -18.73
CA ARG A 114 5.13 -20.30 -19.74
C ARG A 114 4.19 -19.33 -19.07
N ASP A 115 4.30 -18.05 -19.41
CA ASP A 115 3.43 -17.01 -18.89
C ASP A 115 1.94 -17.31 -19.12
N THR A 116 1.16 -17.01 -18.08
CA THR A 116 -0.31 -17.09 -18.06
C THR A 116 -0.88 -15.80 -17.45
N ARG A 117 -2.20 -15.75 -17.22
CA ARG A 117 -2.83 -14.64 -16.51
C ARG A 117 -2.56 -14.63 -15.00
N HIS A 118 -2.03 -15.72 -14.44
CA HIS A 118 -1.84 -15.88 -13.00
C HIS A 118 -0.38 -16.16 -12.62
N ASP A 119 0.45 -16.54 -13.59
CA ASP A 119 1.83 -16.93 -13.36
C ASP A 119 2.69 -16.32 -14.47
N VAL A 120 3.74 -15.62 -14.10
CA VAL A 120 4.77 -15.10 -15.01
C VAL A 120 6.14 -15.46 -14.49
N TYR A 121 7.12 -15.55 -15.38
CA TYR A 121 8.43 -16.13 -15.07
C TYR A 121 9.55 -15.13 -15.33
N GLN A 122 10.54 -15.11 -14.44
CA GLN A 122 11.73 -14.25 -14.58
C GLN A 122 12.82 -14.87 -15.45
N ASP A 123 12.66 -16.13 -15.85
CA ASP A 123 13.61 -16.91 -16.66
C ASP A 123 15.02 -17.00 -16.06
N ARG A 124 15.11 -16.98 -14.72
CA ARG A 124 16.39 -17.11 -14.01
C ARG A 124 16.75 -18.58 -13.80
N ARG A 125 18.04 -18.81 -13.58
CA ARG A 125 18.63 -20.14 -13.32
C ARG A 125 19.15 -20.30 -11.88
N HIS A 126 18.85 -19.34 -11.02
CA HIS A 126 19.22 -19.30 -9.62
C HIS A 126 18.16 -18.56 -8.80
N GLN A 127 18.07 -18.91 -7.52
CA GLN A 127 17.23 -18.28 -6.51
C GLN A 127 17.63 -16.81 -6.33
N ILE A 128 16.66 -15.92 -6.14
CA ILE A 128 16.93 -14.50 -5.87
C ILE A 128 16.36 -14.05 -4.52
N TRP A 129 15.24 -14.62 -4.10
CA TRP A 129 14.59 -14.31 -2.83
C TRP A 129 15.17 -15.19 -1.72
N ASP A 130 15.87 -14.56 -0.78
CA ASP A 130 16.44 -15.22 0.40
C ASP A 130 15.52 -15.13 1.63
N GLU A 131 15.96 -15.55 2.82
CA GLU A 131 15.15 -15.51 4.05
C GLU A 131 15.02 -14.10 4.65
N ARG A 132 15.81 -13.14 4.18
CA ARG A 132 15.92 -11.78 4.74
C ARG A 132 16.01 -10.74 3.63
N ASP A 133 14.94 -10.61 2.85
CA ASP A 133 14.94 -9.75 1.67
C ASP A 133 13.90 -8.62 1.74
N THR A 134 13.90 -7.79 0.71
CA THR A 134 12.90 -6.76 0.44
C THR A 134 12.51 -6.79 -1.04
N ALA A 135 11.25 -7.08 -1.33
CA ALA A 135 10.66 -6.88 -2.65
C ALA A 135 10.13 -5.44 -2.77
N THR A 136 10.57 -4.72 -3.80
CA THR A 136 10.09 -3.37 -4.12
C THR A 136 9.36 -3.37 -5.46
N LEU A 137 8.08 -3.02 -5.45
CA LEU A 137 7.26 -2.83 -6.64
C LEU A 137 7.25 -1.35 -7.04
N ARG A 138 7.58 -1.06 -8.30
CA ARG A 138 7.54 0.29 -8.87
C ARG A 138 6.65 0.33 -10.10
N ASP A 139 6.03 1.49 -10.32
CA ASP A 139 5.30 1.75 -11.56
C ASP A 139 6.25 1.98 -12.74
N ASN A 140 5.67 2.17 -13.93
CA ASN A 140 6.43 2.44 -15.16
C ASN A 140 7.15 3.78 -15.20
N ARG A 141 6.93 4.67 -14.22
CA ARG A 141 7.64 5.94 -14.03
C ARG A 141 8.74 5.83 -12.97
N GLY A 142 8.87 4.67 -12.31
CA GLY A 142 9.86 4.42 -11.27
C GLY A 142 9.39 4.78 -9.85
N ASN A 143 8.14 5.25 -9.68
CA ASN A 143 7.59 5.55 -8.37
C ASN A 143 7.39 4.25 -7.59
N VAL A 144 7.77 4.24 -6.31
CA VAL A 144 7.52 3.10 -5.44
C VAL A 144 6.02 3.00 -5.18
N ILE A 145 5.46 1.84 -5.49
CA ILE A 145 4.05 1.52 -5.29
C ILE A 145 3.85 0.78 -3.98
N ASP A 146 4.66 -0.26 -3.75
CA ASP A 146 4.63 -1.04 -2.53
C ASP A 146 6.00 -1.67 -2.26
N THR A 147 6.23 -2.00 -0.99
CA THR A 147 7.43 -2.70 -0.55
C THR A 147 7.04 -3.73 0.49
N ASP A 148 7.55 -4.95 0.36
CA ASP A 148 7.42 -5.97 1.40
C ASP A 148 8.79 -6.47 1.81
N SER A 149 9.02 -6.60 3.12
CA SER A 149 10.29 -7.02 3.69
C SER A 149 10.06 -8.14 4.69
N TRP A 150 10.86 -9.20 4.58
CA TRP A 150 10.74 -10.36 5.44
C TRP A 150 12.05 -10.69 6.13
N ASN A 151 11.95 -11.46 7.20
CA ASN A 151 13.07 -11.84 8.06
C ASN A 151 12.88 -13.24 8.65
N GLY A 152 12.65 -14.24 7.79
CA GLY A 152 12.43 -15.64 8.15
C GLY A 152 10.99 -15.99 8.58
N ARG A 153 10.04 -15.06 8.50
CA ARG A 153 8.60 -15.31 8.70
C ARG A 153 7.94 -15.40 7.32
N ARG A 154 7.01 -16.34 7.11
CA ARG A 154 6.15 -16.30 5.92
C ARG A 154 5.20 -15.12 6.08
N HIS A 155 5.18 -14.22 5.11
CA HIS A 155 4.35 -13.02 5.15
C HIS A 155 3.19 -13.18 4.16
N HIS A 156 2.03 -13.59 4.68
CA HIS A 156 0.77 -13.48 3.97
C HIS A 156 0.10 -12.17 4.41
N ARG A 157 0.06 -11.17 3.53
CA ARG A 157 -0.69 -9.93 3.79
C ARG A 157 -2.12 -10.13 3.29
N ASN A 158 -3.00 -10.58 4.19
CA ASN A 158 -4.44 -10.62 3.93
C ASN A 158 -4.91 -9.18 3.66
N GLY A 159 -5.21 -8.90 2.39
CA GLY A 159 -5.87 -7.69 1.92
C GLY A 159 -7.23 -8.02 1.34
#